data_AF-A0A317E418-F1
#
_entry.id   AF-A0A317E418-F1
#
_cell.length_a   1.000
_cell.length_b   1.000
_cell.length_c   1.000
_cell.angle_alpha   90.00
_cell.angle_beta   90.00
_cell.angle_gamma   90.00
#
_symmetry.space_group_name_H-M   'P 1'
#
loop_
_entity.id
_entity.type
_entity.pdbx_description
1 polymer ?
#
loop_
_entity_poly.entity_id
_entity_poly.type
_entity_poly.pdbx_seq_one_letter_code
_entity_poly.pdbx_strand_id
1 'polypeptide(L)' 'MSDRAVTIEEQAERIARRVEALGWSSVPAPVNDGARRTVEKRRLLKAIEENAKAQGREPRFLLPAKG' A
#
# COMPACT_ATOMS: atom_id res chain seq x y z
N MET A 1 -16.32 22.10 0.86
CA MET A 1 -14.86 22.12 1.07
C MET A 1 -14.28 21.23 -0.01
N SER A 2 -13.36 21.74 -0.83
CA SER A 2 -12.72 20.92 -1.87
C SER A 2 -11.76 19.97 -1.16
N ASP A 3 -12.10 18.68 -1.15
CA ASP A 3 -11.18 17.62 -0.73
C ASP A 3 -10.04 17.57 -1.75
N ARG A 4 -9.03 18.43 -1.54
CA ARG A 4 -7.80 18.36 -2.32
C ARG A 4 -7.16 17.02 -1.98
N ALA A 5 -7.12 16.12 -2.97
CA ALA A 5 -6.44 14.85 -2.84
C ALA A 5 -4.98 15.10 -2.45
N VAL A 6 -4.58 14.59 -1.29
CA VAL A 6 -3.19 14.64 -0.82
C VAL A 6 -2.38 13.69 -1.70
N THR A 7 -1.30 14.19 -2.27
CA THR A 7 -0.36 13.41 -3.06
C THR A 7 0.44 12.45 -2.18
N ILE A 8 1.08 11.44 -2.79
CA ILE A 8 1.91 10.47 -2.05
C ILE A 8 3.10 11.19 -1.42
N GLU A 9 3.65 12.18 -2.12
CA GLU A 9 4.78 13.00 -1.72
C GLU A 9 4.43 13.85 -0.49
N GLU A 10 3.30 14.57 -0.53
CA GLU A 10 2.81 15.36 0.61
C GLU A 10 2.54 14.48 1.84
N GLN A 11 2.04 13.25 1.62
CA GLN A 11 1.81 12.30 2.70
C GLN A 11 3.13 11.80 3.30
N ALA A 12 4.16 11.54 2.46
CA ALA A 12 5.48 11.14 2.92
C ALA A 12 6.14 12.23 3.78
N GLU A 13 6.06 13.50 3.36
CA GLU A 13 6.57 14.64 4.13
C GLU A 13 5.86 14.81 5.47
N ARG A 14 4.55 14.58 5.52
CA ARG A 14 3.77 14.61 6.78
C ARG A 14 4.22 13.52 7.74
N ILE A 15 4.48 12.32 7.24
CA ILE A 15 4.99 11.21 8.05
C ILE A 15 6.40 11.54 8.57
N ALA A 16 7.29 12.03 7.72
CA ALA A 16 8.67 12.39 8.09
C ALA A 16 8.69 13.43 9.24
N ARG A 17 7.92 14.51 9.10
CA ARG A 17 7.79 15.53 10.17
C ARG A 17 7.27 14.96 11.49
N ARG A 18 6.33 14.01 11.42
CA ARG A 18 5.74 13.40 12.61
C ARG A 18 6.70 12.41 13.29
N VAL A 19 7.51 11.71 12.51
CA VAL A 19 8.60 10.84 13.00
C VAL A 19 9.64 11.66 13.75
N GLU A 20 10.08 12.78 13.17
CA GLU A 20 11.01 13.72 13.80
C GLU A 20 10.43 14.31 15.09
N ALA A 21 9.18 14.79 15.07
CA ALA A 21 8.52 15.37 16.24
C ALA A 21 8.36 14.38 17.40
N LEU A 22 8.31 13.08 17.12
CA LEU A 22 8.23 12.02 18.12
C LEU A 22 9.61 11.50 18.57
N GLY A 23 10.70 12.05 18.03
CA GLY A 23 12.06 11.62 18.32
C GLY A 23 12.38 10.21 17.78
N TRP A 24 11.64 9.77 16.77
CA TRP A 24 11.86 8.47 16.13
C TRP A 24 12.82 8.62 14.96
N SER A 25 13.69 7.62 14.76
CA SER A 25 14.57 7.57 13.59
C SER A 25 13.90 6.93 12.37
N SER A 26 12.77 6.23 12.57
CA SER A 26 11.96 5.63 11.53
C SER A 26 10.53 5.37 12.02
N VAL A 27 9.60 5.10 11.10
CA VAL A 27 8.26 4.66 11.48
C VAL A 27 8.36 3.22 11.99
N PRO A 28 7.90 2.92 13.23
CA PRO A 28 7.79 1.55 13.74
C PRO A 28 6.58 0.86 13.10
N ALA A 29 6.64 0.67 11.79
CA ALA A 29 5.65 -0.09 11.03
C ALA A 29 6.24 -1.45 10.69
N PRO A 30 5.52 -2.56 10.94
CA PRO A 30 5.96 -3.86 10.47
C PRO A 30 6.02 -3.85 8.94
N VAL A 31 6.96 -4.62 8.38
CA VAL A 31 7.03 -4.86 6.95
C VAL A 31 5.68 -5.41 6.49
N ASN A 32 5.09 -4.78 5.47
CA ASN A 32 3.83 -5.23 4.89
C ASN A 32 4.07 -6.48 4.05
N ASP A 33 4.11 -7.63 4.72
CA ASP A 33 4.26 -8.97 4.14
C ASP A 33 2.99 -9.47 3.43
N GLY A 34 1.90 -8.71 3.50
CA GLY A 34 0.60 -9.09 2.94
C GLY A 34 -0.17 -10.14 3.75
N ALA A 35 0.36 -10.63 4.87
CA ALA A 35 -0.32 -11.61 5.73
C ALA A 35 -1.57 -11.01 6.40
N ARG A 36 -1.57 -9.70 6.66
CA ARG A 36 -2.70 -8.96 7.27
C ARG A 36 -3.74 -8.46 6.26
N ARG A 37 -3.74 -8.96 5.02
CA ARG A 37 -4.72 -8.52 4.00
C ARG A 37 -6.13 -8.96 4.39
N THR A 38 -7.04 -8.01 4.50
CA THR A 38 -8.46 -8.29 4.69
C THR A 38 -9.01 -9.12 3.53
N VAL A 39 -10.18 -9.74 3.71
CA VAL A 39 -10.85 -10.51 2.66
C VAL A 39 -11.14 -9.63 1.44
N GLU A 40 -11.57 -8.39 1.68
CA GLU A 40 -11.87 -7.38 0.66
C GLU A 40 -10.61 -7.03 -0.12
N LYS A 41 -9.48 -6.80 0.58
CA LYS A 41 -8.21 -6.50 -0.08
C LYS A 41 -7.72 -7.67 -0.95
N ARG A 42 -7.89 -8.90 -0.48
CA ARG A 42 -7.56 -10.11 -1.27
C ARG A 42 -8.41 -10.20 -2.54
N ARG A 43 -9.72 -9.96 -2.44
CA ARG A 43 -10.64 -9.95 -3.60
C ARG A 43 -10.26 -8.87 -4.61
N LEU A 44 -9.97 -7.65 -4.14
CA LEU A 44 -9.55 -6.54 -4.99
C LEU A 44 -8.26 -6.89 -5.76
N LEU A 45 -7.24 -7.39 -5.06
CA LEU A 45 -5.97 -7.74 -5.70
C LEU A 45 -6.15 -8.87 -6.73
N LYS A 46 -6.99 -9.87 -6.43
CA LYS A 46 -7.33 -10.93 -7.40
C LYS A 46 -8.01 -10.37 -8.66
N ALA A 47 -8.95 -9.44 -8.50
CA ALA A 47 -9.62 -8.81 -9.64
C ALA A 47 -8.64 -8.00 -10.51
N ILE A 48 -7.69 -7.30 -9.89
CA ILE A 48 -6.64 -6.57 -10.63
C ILE A 48 -5.72 -7.55 -11.36
N GLU A 49 -5.34 -8.66 -10.72
CA GLU A 49 -4.53 -9.73 -11.34
C GLU A 49 -5.22 -10.32 -12.57
N GLU A 50 -6.49 -10.71 -12.44
CA GLU A 50 -7.29 -11.26 -13.54
C GLU A 50 -7.38 -10.27 -14.71
N ASN A 51 -7.59 -8.99 -14.40
CA ASN A 51 -7.65 -7.94 -15.42
C ASN A 51 -6.31 -7.72 -16.13
N ALA A 52 -5.19 -7.74 -15.39
CA ALA A 52 -3.86 -7.64 -15.99
C ALA A 52 -3.58 -8.82 -16.93
N LYS A 53 -3.90 -10.05 -16.49
CA LYS A 53 -3.75 -11.27 -17.30
C LYS A 53 -4.61 -11.24 -18.56
N ALA A 54 -5.86 -10.78 -18.46
CA ALA A 54 -6.75 -10.62 -19.61
C ALA A 54 -6.19 -9.63 -20.66
N GLN A 55 -5.36 -8.68 -20.23
CA GLN A 55 -4.65 -7.75 -21.12
C GLN A 55 -3.27 -8.24 -21.57
N GLY A 56 -2.87 -9.47 -21.23
CA GLY A 56 -1.54 -10.01 -21.51
C GLY A 56 -0.41 -9.29 -20.75
N ARG A 57 -0.72 -8.73 -19.58
CA ARG A 57 0.21 -7.98 -18.73
C ARG A 57 0.45 -8.70 -17.40
N GLU A 58 1.63 -8.50 -16.85
CA GLU A 58 1.95 -8.93 -15.49
C GLU A 58 1.41 -7.95 -14.43
N PRO A 59 0.85 -8.43 -13.30
CA PRO A 59 0.41 -7.57 -12.21
C PRO A 59 1.62 -6.94 -11.49
N ARG A 60 1.53 -5.65 -11.15
CA ARG A 60 2.63 -4.87 -10.53
C ARG A 60 2.73 -5.00 -9.00
N PHE A 61 2.22 -6.07 -8.42
CA PHE A 61 2.27 -6.27 -6.97
C PHE A 61 2.63 -7.72 -6.62
N LEU A 62 3.34 -7.88 -5.50
CA LEU A 62 3.63 -9.19 -4.95
C LEU A 62 2.35 -9.76 -4.32
N LEU A 63 1.89 -10.89 -4.88
CA LEU A 63 0.90 -11.72 -4.23
C LEU A 63 1.54 -12.38 -3.00
N PRO A 64 0.78 -12.62 -1.91
CA PRO A 64 1.31 -13.40 -0.82
C PRO A 64 1.64 -14.79 -1.38
N ALA A 65 2.76 -15.39 -0.96
CA ALA A 65 3.01 -16.79 -1.24
C ALA A 65 1.76 -17.59 -0.80
N LYS A 66 1.34 -18.56 -1.62
CA LYS A 66 0.24 -19.46 -1.23
C LYS A 66 0.64 -20.10 0.10
N GLY A 67 -0.07 -19.74 1.17
CA GLY A 67 -0.06 -20.48 2.43
C GLY A 67 -0.78 -21.81 2.27
#